data_AF-A0A818VVK1-F1
#
_entry.id   AF-A0A818VVK1-F1
#
_cell.length_a   1.000
_cell.length_b   1.000
_cell.length_c   1.000
_cell.angle_alpha   90.00
_cell.angle_beta   90.00
_cell.angle_gamma   90.00
#
_symmetry.space_group_name_H-M   'P 1'
#
loop_
_entity.id
_entity.type
_entity.pdbx_description
1 polymer ?
#
loop_
_entity_poly.entity_id
_entity_poly.type
_entity_poly.pdbx_seq_one_letter_code
_entity_poly.pdbx_strand_id
1 'polypeptide(L)'
;MGSRLSALIDTVYNSKRREFLGRDGARWGKLGIFYFFFYLGLGGFFCTMLAVFMVLSPRDRPRYHAESSCMRTRTIPLSPGLGFRPQLDIEKNLILIDKSAPRNRLDPYVKSLNEYLRIYYWKQNNNNGFNQTKKFKISNPGDCILQNQYGFSNGKPCILVKMNKV
;
A
#
# COMPACT_ATOMS: atom_id res chain seq x y z
N MET A 1 8.08 43.69 -32.37
CA MET A 1 8.14 42.51 -31.46
C MET A 1 9.48 41.75 -31.51
N GLY A 2 10.28 41.84 -32.57
CA GLY A 2 11.56 41.09 -32.68
C GLY A 2 12.72 41.58 -31.80
N SER A 3 12.82 42.88 -31.50
CA SER A 3 13.98 43.45 -30.79
C SER A 3 14.16 42.96 -29.35
N ARG A 4 13.05 42.71 -28.63
CA ARG A 4 13.11 42.15 -27.26
C ARG A 4 13.40 40.66 -27.23
N LEU A 5 13.00 39.93 -28.27
CA LEU A 5 13.29 38.50 -28.40
C LEU A 5 14.77 38.28 -28.71
N SER A 6 15.36 39.10 -29.59
CA SER A 6 16.80 39.09 -29.86
C SER A 6 17.62 39.40 -28.60
N ALA A 7 17.18 40.34 -27.77
CA ALA A 7 17.84 40.63 -26.49
C ALA A 7 17.74 39.48 -25.48
N LEU A 8 16.62 38.75 -25.43
CA LEU A 8 16.47 37.56 -24.59
C LEU A 8 17.31 36.37 -25.09
N ILE A 9 17.46 36.24 -26.40
CA ILE A 9 18.32 35.20 -26.99
C ILE A 9 19.80 35.53 -26.72
N ASP A 10 20.19 36.80 -26.84
CA ASP A 10 21.55 37.27 -26.53
C ASP A 10 21.90 37.16 -25.03
N THR A 11 20.92 37.26 -24.12
CA THR A 11 21.16 37.01 -22.67
C THR A 11 21.30 35.53 -22.34
N VAL A 12 20.64 34.65 -23.10
CA VAL A 12 20.72 33.19 -22.90
C VAL A 12 22.01 32.63 -23.50
N TYR A 13 22.36 33.00 -24.73
CA TYR A 13 23.55 32.49 -25.41
C TYR A 13 24.18 33.52 -26.36
N ASN A 14 25.36 34.01 -26.00
CA ASN A 14 26.10 34.96 -26.83
C ASN A 14 27.15 34.23 -27.68
N SER A 15 26.80 33.93 -28.94
CA SER A 15 27.66 33.21 -29.90
C SER A 15 29.03 33.89 -30.15
N LYS A 16 29.12 35.23 -30.00
CA LYS A 16 30.37 35.98 -30.21
C LYS A 16 31.39 35.81 -29.09
N ARG A 17 30.92 35.62 -27.85
CA ARG A 17 31.78 35.42 -26.67
C ARG A 17 31.79 33.98 -26.15
N ARG A 18 30.99 33.08 -26.74
CA ARG A 18 30.73 31.70 -26.26
C ARG A 18 30.34 31.65 -24.79
N GLU A 19 29.56 32.63 -24.35
CA GLU A 19 29.05 32.72 -22.97
C GLU A 19 27.59 32.27 -22.94
N PHE A 20 27.27 31.37 -22.00
CA PHE A 20 25.92 30.91 -21.72
C PHE A 20 25.48 31.53 -20.39
N LEU A 21 24.34 32.23 -20.36
CA LEU A 21 23.81 32.92 -19.16
C LEU A 21 24.88 33.78 -18.42
N GLY A 22 25.71 34.50 -19.18
CA GLY A 22 26.72 35.42 -18.62
C GLY A 22 27.97 34.75 -18.03
N ARG A 23 28.22 33.46 -18.29
CA ARG A 23 29.48 32.79 -17.95
C ARG A 23 30.01 31.97 -19.13
N ASP A 24 31.32 31.95 -19.25
CA ASP A 24 32.04 31.14 -20.23
C ASP A 24 31.74 29.64 -20.03
N GLY A 25 31.58 28.89 -21.13
CA GLY A 25 31.26 27.45 -21.11
C GLY A 25 32.29 26.62 -20.32
N ALA A 26 33.56 27.04 -20.32
CA ALA A 26 34.61 26.42 -19.51
C ALA A 26 34.36 26.55 -17.99
N ARG A 27 33.75 27.66 -17.55
CA ARG A 27 33.40 27.88 -16.12
C ARG A 27 32.18 27.07 -15.72
N TRP A 28 31.20 26.95 -16.62
CA TRP A 28 30.05 26.07 -16.43
C TRP A 28 30.46 24.60 -16.31
N GLY A 29 31.39 24.13 -17.16
CA GLY A 29 31.95 22.78 -17.06
C GLY A 29 32.63 22.51 -15.71
N LYS A 30 33.48 23.44 -15.24
CA LYS A 30 34.11 23.35 -13.90
C LYS A 30 33.08 23.29 -12.77
N LEU A 31 32.03 24.11 -12.86
CA LEU A 31 30.94 24.14 -11.88
C LEU A 31 30.13 22.83 -11.89
N GLY A 32 29.79 22.31 -13.08
CA GLY A 32 29.05 21.06 -13.23
C GLY A 32 29.82 19.87 -12.68
N ILE A 33 31.12 19.77 -12.98
CA ILE A 33 32.00 18.71 -12.46
C ILE A 33 32.10 18.80 -10.94
N PHE A 34 32.27 19.99 -10.38
CA PHE A 34 32.31 20.19 -8.94
C PHE A 34 31.00 19.71 -8.27
N TYR A 35 29.84 20.13 -8.76
CA TYR A 35 28.55 19.71 -8.21
C TYR A 35 28.30 18.21 -8.40
N PHE A 36 28.74 17.63 -9.51
CA PHE A 36 28.60 16.19 -9.75
C PHE A 36 29.29 15.38 -8.65
N PHE A 37 30.58 15.64 -8.37
CA PHE A 37 31.30 14.93 -7.31
C PHE A 37 30.79 15.27 -5.91
N PHE A 38 30.40 16.52 -5.69
CA PHE A 38 29.80 16.94 -4.41
C PHE A 38 28.50 16.17 -4.11
N TYR A 39 27.58 16.10 -5.07
CA TYR A 39 26.33 15.36 -4.90
C TYR A 39 26.53 13.84 -4.88
N LEU A 40 27.56 13.31 -5.55
CA LEU A 40 27.94 11.91 -5.44
C LEU A 40 28.38 11.59 -4.00
N GLY A 41 29.22 12.43 -3.39
CA GLY A 41 29.63 12.30 -1.99
C GLY A 41 28.45 12.41 -1.01
N LEU A 42 27.56 13.39 -1.21
CA LEU A 42 26.37 13.58 -0.38
C LEU A 42 25.38 12.40 -0.50
N GLY A 43 25.14 11.94 -1.73
CA GLY A 43 24.31 10.78 -2.01
C GLY A 43 24.90 9.50 -1.42
N GLY A 44 26.21 9.32 -1.52
CA GLY A 44 26.93 8.23 -0.88
C GLY A 44 26.75 8.24 0.64
N PHE A 45 26.96 9.39 1.28
CA PHE A 45 26.75 9.55 2.72
C PHE A 45 25.32 9.20 3.13
N PHE A 46 24.31 9.69 2.41
CA PHE A 46 22.91 9.36 2.67
C PHE A 46 22.64 7.85 2.53
N CYS A 47 23.11 7.23 1.45
CA CYS A 47 22.98 5.78 1.23
C CYS A 47 23.67 4.97 2.34
N THR A 48 24.86 5.39 2.79
CA THR A 48 25.55 4.70 3.90
C THR A 48 24.77 4.80 5.21
N MET A 49 24.24 5.98 5.55
CA MET A 49 23.41 6.17 6.75
C MET A 49 22.13 5.33 6.68
N LEU A 50 21.49 5.26 5.52
CA LEU A 50 20.31 4.41 5.31
C LEU A 50 20.66 2.92 5.43
N ALA A 51 21.80 2.48 4.89
CA ALA A 51 22.26 1.10 4.99
C ALA A 51 22.54 0.71 6.45
N VAL A 52 23.22 1.57 7.20
CA VAL A 52 23.45 1.37 8.65
C VAL A 52 22.11 1.27 9.38
N PHE A 53 21.16 2.18 9.12
CA PHE A 53 19.82 2.12 9.71
C PHE A 53 19.10 0.80 9.42
N MET A 54 19.18 0.28 8.18
CA MET A 54 18.57 -1.00 7.82
C MET A 54 19.20 -2.20 8.53
N VAL A 55 20.50 -2.17 8.80
CA VAL A 55 21.20 -3.23 9.55
C VAL A 55 20.86 -3.19 11.04
N LEU A 56 20.72 -1.99 11.63
CA LEU A 56 20.34 -1.85 13.03
C LEU A 56 18.86 -2.19 13.29
N SER A 57 18.00 -2.08 12.27
CA SER A 57 16.58 -2.39 12.42
C SER A 57 16.35 -3.91 12.42
N PRO A 58 15.62 -4.45 13.42
CA PRO A 58 15.28 -5.87 13.44
C PRO A 58 14.45 -6.26 12.22
N ARG A 59 14.77 -7.40 11.60
CA ARG A 59 14.06 -7.91 10.39
C ARG A 59 12.77 -8.65 10.69
N ASP A 60 12.68 -9.31 11.84
CA ASP A 60 11.56 -10.22 12.13
C ASP A 60 10.32 -9.52 12.67
N ARG A 61 10.49 -8.33 13.28
CA ARG A 61 9.39 -7.57 13.88
C ARG A 61 9.67 -6.07 13.85
N PRO A 62 8.63 -5.23 13.72
CA PRO A 62 8.80 -3.79 13.80
C PRO A 62 9.31 -3.38 15.18
N ARG A 63 10.17 -2.36 15.24
CA ARG A 63 10.80 -1.88 16.48
C ARG A 63 9.78 -1.45 17.55
N TYR A 64 8.69 -0.83 17.11
CA TYR A 64 7.59 -0.42 17.98
C TYR A 64 6.36 -1.26 17.67
N HIS A 65 6.01 -2.18 18.57
CA HIS A 65 4.84 -3.04 18.48
C HIS A 65 4.16 -3.19 19.84
N ALA A 66 2.89 -3.57 19.78
CA ALA A 66 2.02 -3.83 20.92
C ALA A 66 2.00 -2.71 21.98
N GLU A 67 2.55 -2.98 23.16
CA GLU A 67 2.52 -2.05 24.29
C GLU A 67 3.32 -0.76 24.07
N SER A 68 4.24 -0.77 23.12
CA SER A 68 5.05 0.39 22.72
C SER A 68 4.45 1.19 21.57
N SER A 69 3.28 0.78 21.06
CA SER A 69 2.57 1.49 19.99
C SER A 69 1.31 2.20 20.52
N CYS A 70 0.71 3.03 19.68
CA CYS A 70 -0.57 3.70 19.97
C CYS A 70 -1.76 2.72 20.13
N MET A 71 -1.57 1.42 19.94
CA MET A 71 -2.62 0.39 20.06
C MET A 71 -2.83 -0.09 21.51
N ARG A 72 -2.01 0.39 22.45
CA ARG A 72 -2.21 0.17 23.89
C ARG A 72 -3.34 1.06 24.40
N THR A 73 -4.31 0.48 25.11
CA THR A 73 -5.30 1.24 25.89
C THR A 73 -5.02 1.08 27.39
N ARG A 74 -5.70 1.85 28.25
CA ARG A 74 -5.51 1.80 29.71
C ARG A 74 -5.78 0.40 30.30
N THR A 75 -6.66 -0.38 29.67
CA THR A 75 -7.17 -1.65 30.22
C THR A 75 -6.68 -2.88 29.45
N ILE A 76 -6.20 -2.72 28.21
CA ILE A 76 -5.85 -3.84 27.31
C ILE A 76 -4.46 -3.58 26.71
N PRO A 77 -3.51 -4.53 26.82
CA PRO A 77 -2.15 -4.36 26.31
C PRO A 77 -2.08 -4.30 24.77
N LEU A 78 -3.08 -4.86 24.07
CA LEU A 78 -3.18 -4.81 22.61
C LEU A 78 -4.63 -4.83 22.11
N SER A 79 -5.05 -3.76 21.43
CA SER A 79 -6.36 -3.66 20.78
C SER A 79 -6.21 -3.70 19.25
N PRO A 80 -6.19 -4.89 18.62
CA PRO A 80 -6.14 -5.00 17.17
C PRO A 80 -7.44 -4.46 16.55
N GLY A 81 -7.31 -3.79 15.40
CA GLY A 81 -8.46 -3.36 14.62
C GLY A 81 -9.29 -4.54 14.10
N LEU A 82 -10.58 -4.28 13.88
CA LEU A 82 -11.53 -5.24 13.34
C LEU A 82 -11.98 -4.79 11.95
N GLY A 83 -11.80 -5.65 10.95
CA GLY A 83 -12.36 -5.47 9.62
C GLY A 83 -13.51 -6.44 9.39
N PHE A 84 -14.40 -6.14 8.43
CA PHE A 84 -15.45 -7.06 8.01
C PHE A 84 -15.43 -7.27 6.50
N ARG A 85 -16.09 -8.34 6.06
CA ARG A 85 -16.30 -8.70 4.64
C ARG A 85 -17.74 -9.17 4.46
N PRO A 86 -18.38 -8.93 3.30
CA PRO A 86 -17.83 -8.28 2.10
C PRO A 86 -17.78 -6.76 2.22
N GLN A 87 -16.80 -6.16 1.54
CA GLN A 87 -16.65 -4.72 1.39
C GLN A 87 -16.59 -4.43 -0.11
N LEU A 88 -17.61 -3.74 -0.65
CA LEU A 88 -17.68 -3.37 -2.07
C LEU A 88 -17.06 -2.00 -2.33
N ASP A 89 -17.21 -1.10 -1.36
CA ASP A 89 -16.68 0.25 -1.39
C ASP A 89 -15.81 0.44 -0.14
N ILE A 90 -14.61 0.98 -0.33
CA ILE A 90 -13.64 1.15 0.76
C ILE A 90 -14.07 2.30 1.68
N GLU A 91 -14.81 3.27 1.13
CA GLU A 91 -15.24 4.47 1.85
C GLU A 91 -16.56 4.27 2.61
N LYS A 92 -17.36 3.27 2.22
CA LYS A 92 -18.68 3.02 2.80
C LYS A 92 -18.70 1.72 3.58
N ASN A 93 -19.04 1.81 4.86
CA ASN A 93 -19.24 0.65 5.74
C ASN A 93 -20.66 0.07 5.69
N LEU A 94 -21.43 0.41 4.66
CA LEU A 94 -22.85 0.07 4.58
C LEU A 94 -23.06 -1.11 3.64
N ILE A 95 -23.73 -2.15 4.13
CA ILE A 95 -24.21 -3.28 3.32
C ILE A 95 -25.69 -3.06 3.07
N LEU A 96 -26.01 -2.59 1.87
CA LEU A 96 -27.39 -2.38 1.43
C LEU A 96 -27.90 -3.64 0.74
N ILE A 97 -28.92 -4.25 1.33
CA ILE A 97 -29.60 -5.41 0.76
C ILE A 97 -31.06 -5.06 0.59
N ASP A 98 -31.49 -5.16 -0.65
CA ASP A 98 -32.87 -5.01 -1.03
C ASP A 98 -33.36 -6.37 -1.51
N LYS A 99 -34.27 -6.99 -0.75
CA LYS A 99 -34.80 -8.33 -1.04
C LYS A 99 -35.58 -8.36 -2.36
N SER A 100 -36.11 -7.23 -2.77
CA SER A 100 -36.88 -7.07 -4.01
C SER A 100 -35.99 -6.70 -5.20
N ALA A 101 -34.69 -6.47 -4.97
CA ALA A 101 -33.76 -6.09 -6.03
C ALA A 101 -33.41 -7.26 -6.96
N PRO A 102 -33.08 -6.97 -8.23
CA PRO A 102 -32.55 -7.98 -9.13
C PRO A 102 -31.24 -8.58 -8.60
N ARG A 103 -31.04 -9.89 -8.86
CA ARG A 103 -29.88 -10.67 -8.39
C ARG A 103 -28.52 -10.02 -8.70
N ASN A 104 -28.44 -9.27 -9.79
CA ASN A 104 -27.25 -8.51 -10.20
C ASN A 104 -26.69 -7.59 -9.10
N ARG A 105 -27.52 -7.06 -8.19
CA ARG A 105 -27.05 -6.24 -7.04
C ARG A 105 -26.45 -7.06 -5.90
N LEU A 106 -26.83 -8.34 -5.77
CA LEU A 106 -26.36 -9.24 -4.71
C LEU A 106 -25.06 -9.98 -5.11
N ASP A 107 -24.92 -10.30 -6.40
CA ASP A 107 -23.77 -10.99 -6.97
C ASP A 107 -22.38 -10.41 -6.58
N PRO A 108 -22.13 -9.08 -6.55
CA PRO A 108 -20.83 -8.56 -6.16
C PRO A 108 -20.46 -8.90 -4.70
N TYR A 109 -21.43 -8.92 -3.79
CA TYR A 109 -21.18 -9.28 -2.38
C TYR A 109 -20.77 -10.75 -2.24
N VAL A 110 -21.51 -11.64 -2.91
CA VAL A 110 -21.25 -13.09 -2.92
C VAL A 110 -19.90 -13.38 -3.56
N LYS A 111 -19.59 -12.72 -4.69
CA LYS A 111 -18.31 -12.86 -5.39
C LYS A 111 -17.14 -12.41 -4.52
N SER A 112 -17.27 -11.28 -3.82
CA SER A 112 -16.26 -10.76 -2.90
C SER A 112 -15.96 -11.73 -1.75
N LEU A 113 -17.02 -12.29 -1.13
CA LEU A 113 -16.87 -13.32 -0.09
C LEU A 113 -16.24 -14.60 -0.62
N ASN A 114 -16.68 -15.07 -1.79
CA ASN A 114 -16.16 -16.29 -2.39
C ASN A 114 -14.66 -16.16 -2.73
N GLU A 115 -14.26 -15.04 -3.31
CA GLU A 115 -12.87 -14.75 -3.63
C GLU A 115 -12.01 -14.70 -2.36
N TYR A 116 -12.54 -14.07 -1.29
CA TYR A 116 -11.86 -14.02 0.00
C TYR A 116 -11.68 -15.42 0.63
N LEU A 117 -12.72 -16.26 0.59
CA LEU A 117 -12.70 -17.60 1.16
C LEU A 117 -11.92 -18.62 0.31
N ARG A 118 -11.71 -18.35 -0.97
CA ARG A 118 -10.98 -19.22 -1.91
C ARG A 118 -9.61 -19.64 -1.39
N ILE A 119 -8.86 -18.72 -0.77
CA ILE A 119 -7.53 -18.98 -0.21
C ILE A 119 -7.60 -19.95 0.98
N TYR A 120 -8.67 -19.87 1.78
CA TYR A 120 -8.87 -20.75 2.93
C TYR A 120 -9.24 -22.17 2.50
N TYR A 121 -10.15 -22.31 1.53
CA TYR A 121 -10.49 -23.61 0.94
C TYR A 121 -9.27 -24.26 0.27
N TRP A 122 -8.48 -23.49 -0.48
CA TRP A 122 -7.26 -24.00 -1.12
C TRP A 122 -6.22 -24.50 -0.11
N LYS A 123 -5.99 -23.76 0.99
CA LYS A 123 -5.08 -24.17 2.07
C LYS A 123 -5.58 -25.38 2.87
N GLN A 124 -6.90 -25.55 2.96
CA GLN A 124 -7.51 -26.70 3.60
C GLN A 124 -7.29 -27.98 2.77
N ASN A 125 -7.42 -27.88 1.45
CA ASN A 125 -7.30 -29.03 0.54
C ASN A 125 -5.84 -29.39 0.20
N ASN A 126 -4.94 -28.41 0.11
CA ASN A 126 -3.53 -28.67 -0.19
C ASN A 126 -2.74 -28.89 1.10
N ASN A 127 -2.43 -30.15 1.39
CA ASN A 127 -1.56 -30.57 2.51
C ASN A 127 -0.07 -30.37 2.20
N ASN A 128 0.31 -29.29 1.51
CA ASN A 128 1.72 -29.02 1.25
C ASN A 128 2.33 -28.53 2.56
N GLY A 129 3.13 -29.40 3.19
CA GLY A 129 3.64 -29.33 4.56
C GLY A 129 4.65 -28.21 4.84
N PHE A 130 4.36 -26.98 4.40
CA PHE A 130 5.16 -25.82 4.75
C PHE A 130 4.47 -25.01 5.87
N ASN A 131 5.09 -25.13 7.04
CA ASN A 131 4.94 -24.34 8.26
C ASN A 131 3.69 -24.58 9.14
N GLN A 132 4.00 -24.72 10.42
CA GLN A 132 3.18 -25.09 11.58
C GLN A 132 2.05 -24.09 11.92
N THR A 133 1.48 -23.39 10.93
CA THR A 133 0.31 -22.55 11.18
C THR A 133 -0.91 -23.44 11.37
N LYS A 134 -1.60 -23.30 12.52
CA LYS A 134 -2.86 -24.00 12.79
C LYS A 134 -3.82 -23.74 11.62
N LYS A 135 -4.19 -24.80 10.89
CA LYS A 135 -5.15 -24.69 9.78
C LYS A 135 -6.49 -24.24 10.34
N PHE A 136 -6.95 -23.07 9.90
CA PHE A 136 -8.32 -22.64 10.18
C PHE A 136 -9.27 -23.47 9.31
N LYS A 137 -9.95 -24.44 9.93
CA LYS A 137 -11.04 -25.17 9.28
C LYS A 137 -12.28 -24.29 9.33
N ILE A 138 -12.91 -24.08 8.18
CA ILE A 138 -14.24 -23.48 8.11
C ILE A 138 -15.23 -24.58 8.50
N SER A 139 -15.31 -24.91 9.79
CA SER A 139 -16.21 -25.95 10.30
C SER A 139 -17.59 -25.35 10.60
N ASN A 140 -18.61 -25.82 9.86
CA ASN A 140 -20.04 -25.50 9.97
C ASN A 140 -20.37 -24.03 10.22
N PRO A 141 -20.24 -23.15 9.22
CA PRO A 141 -20.67 -21.75 9.33
C PRO A 141 -22.21 -21.59 9.31
N GLY A 142 -22.97 -22.60 9.74
CA GLY A 142 -24.43 -22.64 9.66
C GLY A 142 -24.92 -22.38 8.23
N ASP A 143 -25.81 -21.40 8.08
CA ASP A 143 -26.41 -21.01 6.80
C ASP A 143 -25.45 -20.22 5.87
N CYS A 144 -24.22 -19.94 6.32
CA CYS A 144 -23.24 -19.11 5.61
C CYS A 144 -22.38 -19.92 4.63
N ILE A 145 -23.03 -20.69 3.77
CA ILE A 145 -22.41 -21.51 2.72
C ILE A 145 -22.59 -20.90 1.33
N LEU A 146 -21.70 -21.26 0.40
CA LEU A 146 -21.74 -20.77 -0.98
C LEU A 146 -23.04 -21.18 -1.70
N GLN A 147 -23.57 -22.37 -1.42
CA GLN A 147 -24.83 -22.87 -2.00
C GLN A 147 -26.03 -21.97 -1.68
N ASN A 148 -26.02 -21.35 -0.49
CA ASN A 148 -27.04 -20.42 -0.04
C ASN A 148 -26.65 -18.95 -0.32
N GLN A 149 -25.65 -18.71 -1.18
CA GLN A 149 -25.11 -17.39 -1.49
C GLN A 149 -24.79 -16.58 -0.22
N TYR A 150 -24.24 -17.24 0.81
CA TYR A 150 -23.95 -16.65 2.12
C TYR A 150 -25.16 -15.91 2.76
N GLY A 151 -26.38 -16.39 2.52
CA GLY A 151 -27.62 -15.85 3.09
C GLY A 151 -28.10 -14.54 2.46
N PHE A 152 -27.38 -13.99 1.47
CA PHE A 152 -27.77 -12.74 0.79
C PHE A 152 -29.12 -12.87 0.08
N SER A 153 -29.40 -14.02 -0.52
CA SER A 153 -30.65 -14.27 -1.26
C SER A 153 -31.88 -14.41 -0.38
N ASN A 154 -31.68 -14.78 0.90
CA ASN A 154 -32.77 -14.94 1.86
C ASN A 154 -33.03 -13.66 2.67
N GLY A 155 -32.27 -12.58 2.41
CA GLY A 155 -32.31 -11.34 3.18
C GLY A 155 -31.67 -11.46 4.58
N LYS A 156 -30.89 -12.51 4.82
CA LYS A 156 -30.14 -12.74 6.07
C LYS A 156 -28.65 -12.89 5.74
N PRO A 157 -27.95 -11.79 5.41
CA PRO A 157 -26.57 -11.86 4.96
C PRO A 157 -25.62 -12.34 6.05
N CYS A 158 -24.64 -13.12 5.64
CA CYS A 158 -23.51 -13.46 6.49
C CYS A 158 -22.37 -12.45 6.31
N ILE A 159 -21.91 -11.91 7.42
CA ILE A 159 -20.77 -10.98 7.47
C ILE A 159 -19.61 -11.71 8.12
N LEU A 160 -18.47 -11.74 7.44
CA LEU A 160 -17.24 -12.28 7.99
C LEU A 160 -16.49 -11.18 8.72
N VAL A 161 -16.25 -11.39 10.00
CA VAL A 161 -15.47 -10.48 10.82
C VAL A 161 -14.03 -11.00 10.92
N LYS A 162 -13.06 -10.12 10.68
CA LYS A 162 -11.64 -10.45 10.64
C LYS A 162 -10.87 -9.51 11.57
N MET A 163 -10.13 -10.09 12.51
CA MET A 163 -9.16 -9.35 13.30
C MET A 163 -7.91 -9.02 12.47
N ASN A 164 -7.39 -7.81 12.61
CA ASN A 164 -6.14 -7.42 11.98
C ASN A 164 -4.97 -8.19 12.61
N LYS A 165 -4.10 -8.70 11.75
CA LYS A 165 -2.84 -9.31 12.19
C LYS A 165 -1.94 -8.19 12.70
N VAL A 166 -1.48 -8.33 13.94
CA VAL A 166 -0.48 -7.47 14.58
C VAL A 166 0.85 -8.21 14.67
#